data_AF-A0A814LFF1-F1
#
_entry.id   AF-A0A814LFF1-F1
#
_cell.length_a   1.000
_cell.length_b   1.000
_cell.length_c   1.000
_cell.angle_alpha   90.00
_cell.angle_beta   90.00
_cell.angle_gamma   90.00
#
_symmetry.space_group_name_H-M   'P 1'
#
loop_
_entity.id
_entity.type
_entity.pdbx_description
1 polymer ?
#
loop_
_entity_poly.entity_id
_entity_poly.type
_entity_poly.pdbx_seq_one_letter_code
_entity_poly.pdbx_strand_id
1 'polypeptide(L)'
;MLMQDIIAPVQNIHFDLDEIVCSQQGALPLPFPNMDKANVGVCEFFLRSSCSNQRCPFRHIHGDKTVVCKHWLRGLCKKGDDCEFLHEYDMAKMPECYFFSKYGQCLNKECAFLHLDPESKIRDCPWYDRGFCRHGPNCKNRHTRKVLCQNYLCGFCPEGPKCTLSHPSFELPNANEFTPVQRKVVFVCDYCHETGHKASSCFKLPYEERQKYLNMPSNNSQSQQQYNRPPYGQNQNYNHQQDGGASHQSANHHATDEQHPPTMGMSQPFQHDVTCFKCGERGHYANKCTRSHVPFLRNQNMQRR
;
A
#
# COMPACT_ATOMS: atom_id res chain seq x y z
N MET A 1 40.66 3.71 -0.65
CA MET A 1 41.07 3.07 0.62
C MET A 1 41.44 4.16 1.59
N LEU A 2 40.88 4.14 2.80
CA LEU A 2 41.19 5.12 3.82
C LEU A 2 42.55 4.78 4.43
N MET A 3 43.31 5.79 4.88
CA MET A 3 44.65 5.61 5.45
C MET A 3 44.69 4.58 6.60
N GLN A 4 43.64 4.56 7.42
CA GLN A 4 43.47 3.59 8.51
C GLN A 4 43.42 2.13 8.05
N ASP A 5 42.90 1.85 6.84
CA ASP A 5 42.79 0.50 6.29
C ASP A 5 44.17 -0.07 5.91
N ILE A 6 45.17 0.81 5.70
CA ILE A 6 46.56 0.44 5.35
C ILE A 6 47.39 0.28 6.62
N ILE A 7 47.20 1.16 7.60
CA ILE A 7 48.00 1.20 8.83
C ILE A 7 47.57 0.09 9.80
N ALA A 8 46.28 -0.23 9.88
CA ALA A 8 45.72 -1.22 10.80
C ALA A 8 44.63 -2.05 10.12
N PRO A 9 44.98 -2.92 9.15
CA PRO A 9 44.01 -3.80 8.51
C PRO A 9 43.50 -4.86 9.51
N VAL A 10 42.19 -4.83 9.79
CA VAL A 10 41.53 -5.83 10.66
C VAL A 10 40.87 -6.98 9.88
N GLN A 11 41.10 -7.06 8.57
CA GLN A 11 40.42 -7.99 7.65
C GLN A 11 40.72 -9.47 7.94
N ASN A 12 41.89 -9.76 8.53
CA ASN A 12 42.31 -11.12 8.87
C ASN A 12 42.04 -11.47 10.35
N ILE A 13 41.38 -10.58 11.09
CA ILE A 13 41.04 -10.78 12.49
C ILE A 13 39.58 -11.22 12.54
N HIS A 14 39.32 -12.38 13.11
CA HIS A 14 37.97 -12.84 13.39
C HIS A 14 37.56 -12.32 14.76
N PHE A 15 36.53 -11.48 14.82
CA PHE A 15 36.01 -10.96 16.07
C PHE A 15 34.94 -11.89 16.63
N ASP A 16 34.95 -12.10 17.94
CA ASP A 16 33.89 -12.86 18.63
C ASP A 16 32.49 -12.25 18.36
N LEU A 17 32.43 -10.93 18.14
CA LEU A 17 31.21 -10.22 17.76
C LEU A 17 30.63 -10.73 16.45
N ASP A 18 31.46 -11.00 15.44
CA ASP A 18 31.00 -11.49 14.14
C ASP A 18 30.39 -12.88 14.29
N GLU A 19 31.03 -13.74 15.08
CA GLU A 19 30.52 -15.07 15.38
C GLU A 19 29.17 -15.01 16.11
N ILE A 20 29.06 -14.17 17.15
CA ILE A 20 27.84 -14.01 17.94
C ILE A 20 26.69 -13.47 17.07
N VAL A 21 26.96 -12.51 16.19
CA VAL A 21 25.94 -11.93 15.30
C VAL A 21 25.48 -12.94 14.25
N CYS A 22 26.41 -13.63 13.57
CA CYS A 22 26.09 -14.64 12.55
C CYS A 22 25.38 -15.87 13.14
N SER A 23 25.82 -16.32 14.33
CA SER A 23 25.17 -17.43 15.03
C SER A 23 23.91 -17.03 15.80
N GLN A 24 23.58 -15.73 15.84
CA GLN A 24 22.47 -15.15 16.57
C GLN A 24 22.42 -15.59 18.05
N GLN A 25 23.59 -15.76 18.66
CA GLN A 25 23.71 -16.21 20.04
C GLN A 25 23.17 -15.15 21.02
N GLY A 26 22.51 -15.61 22.07
CA GLY A 26 21.93 -14.74 23.10
C GLY A 26 20.62 -14.05 22.70
N ALA A 27 20.10 -14.29 21.50
CA ALA A 27 18.83 -13.74 21.06
C ALA A 27 17.65 -14.48 21.72
N LEU A 28 16.99 -13.83 22.68
CA LEU A 28 15.78 -14.36 23.31
C LEU A 28 14.57 -14.21 22.38
N PRO A 29 13.61 -15.14 22.41
CA PRO A 29 12.35 -14.99 21.71
C PRO A 29 11.61 -13.72 22.14
N LEU A 30 10.86 -13.12 21.23
CA LEU A 30 10.07 -11.94 21.54
C LEU A 30 9.03 -12.25 22.63
N PRO A 31 8.80 -11.33 23.58
CA PRO A 31 7.87 -11.55 24.69
C PRO A 31 6.43 -11.70 24.20
N PHE A 32 6.07 -10.99 23.13
CA PHE A 32 4.74 -11.02 22.54
C PHE A 32 4.80 -11.41 21.05
N PRO A 33 3.79 -12.15 20.56
CA PRO A 33 3.67 -12.43 19.13
C PRO A 33 3.36 -11.14 18.35
N ASN A 34 3.72 -11.13 17.06
CA ASN A 34 3.39 -10.04 16.10
C ASN A 34 3.92 -8.65 16.49
N MET A 35 5.06 -8.59 17.19
CA MET A 35 5.79 -7.32 17.35
C MET A 35 6.48 -6.92 16.03
N ASP A 36 6.63 -5.62 15.84
CA ASP A 36 7.29 -5.02 14.69
C ASP A 36 8.81 -5.20 14.75
N LYS A 37 9.37 -5.88 13.74
CA LYS A 37 10.80 -6.19 13.62
C LYS A 37 11.48 -5.31 12.56
N ALA A 38 11.01 -4.08 12.40
CA ALA A 38 11.43 -3.20 11.32
C ALA A 38 12.90 -2.75 11.43
N ASN A 39 13.40 -2.55 12.66
CA ASN A 39 14.76 -2.07 12.94
C ASN A 39 15.75 -3.18 13.29
N VAL A 40 15.35 -4.45 13.19
CA VAL A 40 16.21 -5.59 13.50
C VAL A 40 16.80 -6.16 12.21
N GLY A 41 18.01 -6.74 12.31
CA GLY A 41 18.65 -7.48 11.22
C GLY A 41 17.78 -8.62 10.68
N VAL A 42 18.10 -9.04 9.47
CA VAL A 42 17.44 -10.17 8.80
C VAL A 42 17.90 -11.47 9.46
N CYS A 43 16.98 -12.41 9.66
CA CYS A 43 17.31 -13.72 10.20
C CYS A 43 18.08 -14.56 9.17
N GLU A 44 19.35 -14.84 9.45
CA GLU A 44 20.18 -15.65 8.55
C GLU A 44 19.72 -17.12 8.53
N PHE A 45 19.28 -17.66 9.67
CA PHE A 45 18.69 -19.00 9.74
C PHE A 45 17.40 -19.11 8.93
N PHE A 46 16.59 -18.05 8.88
CA PHE A 46 15.39 -18.04 8.04
C PHE A 46 15.73 -18.04 6.56
N LEU A 47 16.74 -17.25 6.16
CA LEU A 47 17.25 -17.23 4.79
C LEU A 47 17.80 -18.61 4.36
N ARG A 48 18.38 -19.36 5.30
CA ARG A 48 18.85 -20.75 5.12
C ARG A 48 17.77 -21.81 5.37
N SER A 49 16.51 -21.44 5.59
CA SER A 49 15.36 -22.32 5.88
C SER A 49 15.46 -23.17 7.17
N SER A 50 16.34 -22.81 8.11
CA SER A 50 16.54 -23.52 9.39
C SER A 50 15.87 -22.84 10.59
N CYS A 51 15.30 -21.64 10.43
CA CYS A 51 14.58 -20.95 11.51
C CYS A 51 13.13 -21.45 11.63
N SER A 52 12.81 -22.15 12.73
CA SER A 52 11.44 -22.59 13.05
C SER A 52 10.74 -21.70 14.10
N ASN A 53 11.42 -20.66 14.59
CA ASN A 53 10.90 -19.82 15.68
C ASN A 53 9.88 -18.80 15.15
N GLN A 54 8.59 -19.02 15.46
CA GLN A 54 7.53 -18.06 15.11
C GLN A 54 7.69 -16.71 15.85
N ARG A 55 8.35 -16.71 17.02
CA ARG A 55 8.70 -15.52 17.79
C ARG A 55 10.18 -15.15 17.62
N CYS A 56 10.74 -15.36 16.44
CA CYS A 56 12.10 -14.95 16.13
C CYS A 56 12.23 -13.43 16.34
N PRO A 57 13.26 -12.96 17.07
CA PRO A 57 13.52 -11.53 17.26
C PRO A 57 14.02 -10.85 15.98
N PHE A 58 14.54 -11.61 15.02
CA PHE A 58 15.03 -11.12 13.74
C PHE A 58 13.94 -11.12 12.67
N ARG A 59 14.14 -10.30 11.63
CA ARG A 59 13.19 -10.15 10.55
C ARG A 59 13.20 -11.35 9.60
N HIS A 60 12.01 -11.87 9.27
CA HIS A 60 11.81 -12.88 8.24
C HIS A 60 11.33 -12.22 6.94
N ILE A 61 12.04 -12.46 5.82
CA ILE A 61 11.70 -11.88 4.53
C ILE A 61 10.91 -12.90 3.72
N HIS A 62 9.59 -12.72 3.62
CA HIS A 62 8.73 -13.55 2.78
C HIS A 62 8.58 -12.96 1.38
N GLY A 63 8.91 -13.74 0.34
CA GLY A 63 8.59 -13.51 -1.06
C GLY A 63 9.11 -12.22 -1.72
N ASP A 64 8.91 -12.14 -3.04
CA ASP A 64 9.30 -11.00 -3.87
C ASP A 64 8.25 -9.88 -3.78
N LYS A 65 8.46 -8.96 -2.83
CA LYS A 65 7.62 -7.76 -2.68
C LYS A 65 8.06 -6.69 -3.69
N THR A 66 7.12 -6.18 -4.47
CA THR A 66 7.41 -5.34 -5.64
C THR A 66 7.36 -3.84 -5.37
N VAL A 67 6.55 -3.40 -4.40
CA VAL A 67 6.31 -1.96 -4.13
C VAL A 67 6.59 -1.65 -2.67
N VAL A 68 7.28 -0.53 -2.42
CA VAL A 68 7.62 -0.06 -1.07
C VAL A 68 6.38 0.31 -0.27
N CYS A 69 6.36 -0.10 1.00
CA CYS A 69 5.27 0.16 1.92
C CYS A 69 5.24 1.63 2.36
N LYS A 70 4.16 2.34 2.00
CA LYS A 70 3.97 3.75 2.41
C LYS A 70 3.92 3.96 3.94
N HIS A 71 3.48 2.95 4.70
CA HIS A 71 3.36 3.05 6.17
C HIS A 71 4.68 2.78 6.88
N TRP A 72 5.53 1.92 6.30
CA TRP A 72 6.85 1.63 6.83
C TRP A 72 7.79 2.83 6.71
N LEU A 73 7.72 3.57 5.60
CA LEU A 73 8.46 4.84 5.43
C LEU A 73 8.19 5.87 6.53
N ARG A 74 7.06 5.75 7.24
CA ARG A 74 6.66 6.61 8.36
C ARG A 74 6.85 5.96 9.72
N GLY A 75 7.33 4.71 9.79
CA GLY A 75 7.44 3.94 11.03
C GLY A 75 6.10 3.52 11.64
N LEU A 76 5.02 3.48 10.85
CA LEU A 76 3.65 3.19 11.33
C LEU A 76 3.10 1.84 10.84
N CYS A 77 3.94 1.00 10.25
CA CYS A 77 3.49 -0.29 9.73
C CYS A 77 3.25 -1.30 10.88
N LYS A 78 1.99 -1.63 11.15
CA LYS A 78 1.61 -2.63 12.16
C LYS A 78 1.78 -4.08 11.70
N LYS A 79 1.93 -4.31 10.39
CA LYS A 79 2.01 -5.66 9.81
C LYS A 79 3.40 -6.28 9.93
N GLY A 80 4.41 -5.52 10.32
CA GLY A 80 5.77 -6.02 10.49
C GLY A 80 6.25 -6.81 9.26
N ASP A 81 6.64 -8.06 9.46
CA ASP A 81 7.19 -8.94 8.42
C ASP A 81 6.13 -9.51 7.48
N ASP A 82 4.87 -9.57 7.93
CA ASP A 82 3.73 -10.08 7.17
C ASP A 82 3.10 -8.99 6.28
N CYS A 83 3.80 -7.86 6.12
CA CYS A 83 3.35 -6.81 5.24
C CYS A 83 3.50 -7.25 3.77
N GLU A 84 2.41 -7.14 3.01
CA GLU A 84 2.37 -7.39 1.56
C GLU A 84 3.28 -6.43 0.75
N PHE A 85 3.75 -5.35 1.37
CA PHE A 85 4.57 -4.32 0.76
C PHE A 85 6.02 -4.37 1.24
N LEU A 86 6.95 -3.98 0.38
CA LEU A 86 8.39 -4.03 0.65
C LEU A 86 8.78 -3.06 1.77
N HIS A 87 9.54 -3.56 2.74
CA HIS A 87 10.12 -2.79 3.86
C HIS A 87 11.60 -2.51 3.61
N GLU A 88 11.89 -1.98 2.42
CA GLU A 88 13.23 -1.59 1.98
C GLU A 88 13.12 -0.25 1.27
N TYR A 89 14.17 0.56 1.40
CA TYR A 89 14.21 1.87 0.76
C TYR A 89 14.79 1.71 -0.65
N ASP A 90 13.91 1.50 -1.62
CA ASP A 90 14.23 1.41 -3.04
C ASP A 90 13.40 2.45 -3.82
N MET A 91 14.09 3.42 -4.44
CA MET A 91 13.46 4.49 -5.22
C MET A 91 12.77 3.97 -6.48
N ALA A 92 13.28 2.91 -7.10
CA ALA A 92 12.69 2.36 -8.32
C ALA A 92 11.36 1.64 -8.05
N LYS A 93 11.18 1.11 -6.84
CA LYS A 93 9.98 0.39 -6.39
C LYS A 93 9.02 1.26 -5.57
N MET A 94 9.25 2.57 -5.52
CA MET A 94 8.39 3.47 -4.79
C MET A 94 7.03 3.61 -5.49
N PRO A 95 5.89 3.63 -4.77
CA PRO A 95 4.60 3.89 -5.39
C PRO A 95 4.54 5.25 -6.11
N GLU A 96 3.65 5.32 -7.11
CA GLU A 96 3.36 6.55 -7.85
C GLU A 96 2.81 7.64 -6.93
N CYS A 97 3.22 8.89 -7.17
CA CYS A 97 2.72 10.04 -6.45
C CYS A 97 1.25 10.31 -6.83
N TYR A 98 0.35 10.21 -5.86
CA TYR A 98 -1.08 10.45 -6.07
C TYR A 98 -1.36 11.87 -6.61
N PHE A 99 -0.69 12.88 -6.06
CA PHE A 99 -0.93 14.28 -6.46
C PHE A 99 -0.46 14.55 -7.88
N PHE A 100 0.71 14.05 -8.25
CA PHE A 100 1.24 14.21 -9.60
C PHE A 100 0.41 13.41 -10.62
N SER A 101 0.06 12.16 -10.31
CA SER A 101 -0.76 11.31 -11.19
C SER A 101 -2.16 11.89 -11.44
N LYS A 102 -2.77 12.53 -10.43
CA LYS A 102 -4.15 13.06 -10.54
C LYS A 102 -4.23 14.51 -11.03
N TYR A 103 -3.33 15.37 -10.56
CA TYR A 103 -3.39 16.81 -10.80
C TYR A 103 -2.28 17.33 -11.72
N GLY A 104 -1.33 16.47 -12.13
CA GLY A 104 -0.18 16.86 -12.97
C GLY A 104 0.85 17.73 -12.24
N GLN A 105 0.66 18.00 -10.95
CA GLN A 105 1.54 18.85 -10.16
C GLN A 105 1.69 18.30 -8.74
N CYS A 106 2.93 18.24 -8.25
CA CYS A 106 3.23 17.97 -6.86
C CYS A 106 3.74 19.26 -6.19
N LEU A 107 3.24 19.56 -5.00
CA LEU A 107 3.68 20.73 -4.22
C LEU A 107 5.06 20.52 -3.58
N ASN A 108 5.44 19.27 -3.33
CA ASN A 108 6.69 18.91 -2.69
C ASN A 108 7.79 18.77 -3.75
N LYS A 109 8.86 19.56 -3.61
CA LYS A 109 10.04 19.50 -4.49
C LYS A 109 10.83 18.20 -4.30
N GLU A 110 10.98 17.78 -3.05
CA GLU A 110 11.62 16.52 -2.65
C GLU A 110 10.55 15.42 -2.44
N CYS A 111 9.77 15.12 -3.48
CA CYS A 111 8.78 14.06 -3.40
C CYS A 111 9.45 12.70 -3.49
N ALA A 112 9.39 11.90 -2.43
CA ALA A 112 9.93 10.54 -2.44
C ALA A 112 9.20 9.60 -3.43
N PHE A 113 7.94 9.91 -3.76
CA PHE A 113 7.10 9.10 -4.66
C PHE A 113 7.40 9.37 -6.14
N LEU A 114 7.20 8.35 -6.98
CA LEU A 114 7.49 8.47 -8.41
C LEU A 114 6.53 9.44 -9.11
N HIS A 115 7.09 10.43 -9.79
CA HIS A 115 6.37 11.32 -10.71
C HIS A 115 6.41 10.70 -12.12
N LEU A 116 5.34 9.98 -12.49
CA LEU A 116 5.16 9.49 -13.85
C LEU A 116 4.23 10.44 -14.59
N ASP A 117 4.69 10.97 -15.72
CA ASP A 117 3.83 11.76 -16.59
C ASP A 117 2.76 10.84 -17.21
N PRO A 118 1.47 11.17 -17.12
CA PRO A 118 0.40 10.36 -17.70
C PRO A 118 0.60 10.06 -19.19
N GLU A 119 1.22 10.98 -19.91
CA GLU A 119 1.52 10.84 -21.34
C GLU A 119 2.64 9.82 -21.61
N SER A 120 3.62 9.70 -20.69
CA SER A 120 4.69 8.70 -20.78
C SER A 120 4.18 7.26 -20.56
N LYS A 121 3.00 7.10 -19.94
CA LYS A 121 2.35 5.80 -19.73
C LYS A 121 1.65 5.27 -20.99
N ILE A 122 1.34 6.15 -21.93
CA ILE A 122 0.74 5.76 -23.21
C ILE A 122 1.84 5.15 -24.06
N ARG A 123 1.73 3.85 -24.35
CA ARG A 123 2.68 3.14 -25.22
C ARG A 123 2.72 3.81 -26.60
N ASP A 124 3.90 3.86 -27.19
CA ASP A 124 4.05 4.28 -28.58
C ASP A 124 3.26 3.34 -29.49
N CYS A 125 2.64 3.90 -30.52
CA CYS A 125 1.81 3.16 -31.45
C CYS A 125 2.67 2.31 -32.39
N PRO A 126 2.60 0.97 -32.33
CA PRO A 126 3.44 0.11 -33.18
C PRO A 126 3.09 0.19 -34.66
N TRP A 127 1.91 0.71 -35.02
CA TRP A 127 1.53 0.96 -36.41
C TRP A 127 2.10 2.27 -36.93
N TYR A 128 2.07 3.33 -36.10
CA TYR A 128 2.65 4.61 -36.46
C TYR A 128 4.18 4.56 -36.55
N ASP A 129 4.83 3.77 -35.68
CA ASP A 129 6.28 3.58 -35.71
C ASP A 129 6.76 2.86 -36.98
N ARG A 130 5.86 2.11 -37.63
CA ARG A 130 6.06 1.52 -38.97
C ARG A 130 5.76 2.48 -40.12
N GLY A 131 5.39 3.72 -39.81
CA GLY A 131 5.15 4.80 -40.76
C GLY A 131 3.68 5.20 -40.91
N PHE A 132 2.72 4.31 -40.67
CA PHE A 132 1.30 4.63 -40.84
C PHE A 132 0.39 3.95 -39.80
N CYS A 133 -0.38 4.77 -39.09
CA CYS A 133 -1.45 4.30 -38.21
C CYS A 133 -2.82 4.60 -38.81
N ARG A 134 -3.63 3.54 -38.98
CA ARG A 134 -5.02 3.62 -39.46
C ARG A 134 -5.93 4.52 -38.64
N HIS A 135 -5.62 4.73 -37.36
CA HIS A 135 -6.41 5.57 -36.45
C HIS A 135 -6.03 7.05 -36.54
N GLY A 136 -4.95 7.39 -37.25
CA GLY A 136 -4.51 8.76 -37.47
C GLY A 136 -4.36 9.54 -36.14
N PRO A 137 -4.78 10.82 -36.08
CA PRO A 137 -4.65 11.63 -34.87
C PRO A 137 -5.54 11.15 -33.70
N ASN A 138 -6.51 10.27 -33.96
CA ASN A 138 -7.41 9.73 -32.94
C ASN A 138 -6.91 8.40 -32.37
N CYS A 139 -5.65 8.03 -32.60
CA CYS A 139 -5.09 6.81 -32.03
C CYS A 139 -4.97 6.91 -30.50
N LYS A 140 -5.33 5.84 -29.80
CA LYS A 140 -5.17 5.73 -28.34
C LYS A 140 -3.70 5.62 -27.91
N ASN A 141 -2.83 5.17 -28.82
CA ASN A 141 -1.41 5.02 -28.58
C ASN A 141 -0.66 6.25 -29.07
N ARG A 142 0.46 6.56 -28.42
CA ARG A 142 1.23 7.78 -28.69
C ARG A 142 1.88 7.71 -30.08
N HIS A 143 1.74 8.77 -30.85
CA HIS A 143 2.35 8.90 -32.17
C HIS A 143 3.60 9.80 -32.06
N THR A 144 4.79 9.19 -32.02
CA THR A 144 6.06 9.93 -32.05
C THR A 144 6.46 10.18 -33.50
N ARG A 145 6.42 11.43 -33.96
CA ARG A 145 6.86 11.77 -35.31
C ARG A 145 8.39 11.68 -35.40
N LYS A 146 8.88 10.73 -36.20
CA LYS A 146 10.31 10.55 -36.50
C LYS A 146 10.59 10.91 -37.96
N VAL A 147 11.74 11.53 -38.24
CA VAL A 147 12.19 11.79 -39.62
C VAL A 147 12.79 10.49 -40.17
N LEU A 148 12.20 9.97 -41.24
CA LEU A 148 12.63 8.71 -41.85
C LEU A 148 13.92 8.91 -42.65
N CYS A 149 14.83 7.93 -42.59
CA CYS A 149 16.02 7.92 -43.41
C CYS A 149 15.67 7.62 -44.87
N GLN A 150 15.94 8.56 -45.77
CA GLN A 150 15.66 8.38 -47.19
C GLN A 150 16.49 7.23 -47.80
N ASN A 151 17.76 7.11 -47.42
CA ASN A 151 18.65 6.04 -47.94
C ASN A 151 18.16 4.65 -47.49
N TYR A 152 17.75 4.52 -46.23
CA TYR A 152 17.19 3.28 -45.71
C TYR A 152 15.85 2.92 -46.37
N LEU A 153 14.99 3.91 -46.61
CA LEU A 153 13.74 3.71 -47.37
C LEU A 153 14.00 3.22 -48.80
N CYS A 154 15.09 3.68 -49.43
CA CYS A 154 15.55 3.17 -50.74
C CYS A 154 16.19 1.78 -50.67
N GLY A 155 16.27 1.16 -49.49
CA GLY A 155 16.71 -0.22 -49.27
C GLY A 155 18.07 -0.35 -48.59
N PHE A 156 18.90 0.69 -48.57
CA PHE A 156 20.23 0.60 -47.96
C PHE A 156 20.72 1.95 -47.41
N CYS A 157 21.00 1.99 -46.11
CA CYS A 157 21.67 3.12 -45.48
C CYS A 157 23.12 2.74 -45.12
N PRO A 158 24.14 3.48 -45.60
CA PRO A 158 25.55 3.19 -45.31
C PRO A 158 25.90 3.32 -43.82
N GLU A 159 25.13 4.09 -43.05
CA GLU A 159 25.31 4.25 -41.60
C GLU A 159 24.68 3.11 -40.78
N GLY A 160 23.88 2.24 -41.43
CA GLY A 160 23.26 1.08 -40.80
C GLY A 160 22.40 1.46 -39.56
N PRO A 161 22.34 0.63 -38.51
CA PRO A 161 21.51 0.90 -37.31
C PRO A 161 21.99 2.10 -36.48
N LYS A 162 23.14 2.69 -36.80
CA LYS A 162 23.68 3.87 -36.11
C LYS A 162 23.30 5.19 -36.79
N CYS A 163 22.48 5.15 -37.84
CA CYS A 163 22.05 6.35 -38.55
C CYS A 163 21.29 7.31 -37.63
N THR A 164 21.50 8.61 -37.83
CA THR A 164 20.79 9.67 -37.08
C THR A 164 19.30 9.76 -37.42
N LEU A 165 18.93 9.26 -38.61
CA LEU A 165 17.56 9.26 -39.13
C LEU A 165 16.87 7.93 -38.81
N SER A 166 15.55 7.96 -38.63
CA SER A 166 14.78 6.79 -38.19
C SER A 166 14.71 5.72 -39.26
N HIS A 167 15.06 4.48 -38.88
CA HIS A 167 14.94 3.28 -39.69
C HIS A 167 13.72 2.47 -39.21
N PRO A 168 12.56 2.54 -39.89
CA PRO A 168 11.38 1.77 -39.50
C PRO A 168 11.63 0.27 -39.66
N SER A 169 11.23 -0.52 -38.68
CA SER A 169 11.25 -1.98 -38.79
C SER A 169 9.96 -2.45 -39.47
N PHE A 170 10.08 -3.22 -40.55
CA PHE A 170 8.93 -3.76 -41.28
C PHE A 170 8.48 -5.13 -40.75
N GLU A 171 9.24 -5.71 -39.83
CA GLU A 171 8.90 -7.00 -39.22
C GLU A 171 7.67 -6.87 -38.32
N LEU A 172 6.80 -7.89 -38.39
CA LEU A 172 5.63 -7.97 -37.53
C LEU A 172 6.10 -8.28 -36.10
N PRO A 173 5.72 -7.50 -35.08
CA PRO A 173 6.06 -7.86 -33.72
C PRO A 173 5.38 -9.18 -33.37
N ASN A 174 6.12 -10.09 -32.76
CA ASN A 174 5.57 -11.36 -32.27
C ASN A 174 4.35 -11.08 -31.39
N ALA A 175 3.28 -11.85 -31.57
CA ALA A 175 2.00 -11.68 -30.85
C ALA A 175 2.13 -11.68 -29.31
N ASN A 176 3.28 -12.12 -28.77
CA ASN A 176 3.59 -12.11 -27.35
C ASN A 176 3.95 -10.72 -26.78
N GLU A 177 4.43 -9.76 -27.57
CA GLU A 177 4.86 -8.44 -27.07
C GLU A 177 3.72 -7.42 -26.89
N PHE A 178 2.54 -7.78 -27.39
CA PHE A 178 1.30 -7.01 -27.25
C PHE A 178 0.50 -7.37 -26.02
N THR A 179 0.94 -8.36 -25.24
CA THR A 179 0.32 -8.57 -23.94
C THR A 179 0.72 -7.39 -23.05
N PRO A 180 -0.23 -6.67 -22.44
CA PRO A 180 0.11 -5.87 -21.26
C PRO A 180 0.85 -6.81 -20.30
N VAL A 181 1.68 -6.26 -19.41
CA VAL A 181 2.09 -6.98 -18.20
C VAL A 181 0.80 -7.32 -17.46
N GLN A 182 0.14 -8.39 -17.88
CA GLN A 182 -0.95 -9.00 -17.19
C GLN A 182 -0.23 -9.50 -15.97
N ARG A 183 -0.43 -8.79 -14.86
CA ARG A 183 -0.34 -9.40 -13.53
C ARG A 183 -1.00 -10.75 -13.73
N LYS A 184 -0.22 -11.84 -13.72
CA LYS A 184 -0.77 -13.19 -13.85
C LYS A 184 -1.80 -13.27 -12.73
N VAL A 185 -3.07 -13.09 -13.07
CA VAL A 185 -4.14 -13.25 -12.10
C VAL A 185 -4.13 -14.74 -11.86
N VAL A 186 -3.49 -15.13 -10.76
CA VAL A 186 -3.47 -16.51 -10.33
C VAL A 186 -4.89 -16.82 -9.89
N PHE A 187 -5.67 -17.38 -10.81
CA PHE A 187 -7.03 -17.81 -10.51
C PHE A 187 -6.94 -18.97 -9.51
N VAL A 188 -7.46 -18.77 -8.30
CA VAL A 188 -7.66 -19.81 -7.31
C VAL A 188 -9.04 -20.40 -7.54
N CYS A 189 -9.12 -21.73 -7.66
CA CYS A 189 -10.40 -22.41 -7.80
C CYS A 189 -11.21 -22.30 -6.50
N ASP A 190 -12.43 -21.77 -6.58
CA ASP A 190 -13.33 -21.58 -5.44
C ASP A 190 -13.76 -22.90 -4.74
N TYR A 191 -13.57 -24.04 -5.41
CA TYR A 191 -13.91 -25.36 -4.87
C TYR A 191 -12.70 -26.08 -4.27
N CYS A 192 -11.61 -26.22 -5.03
CA CYS A 192 -10.43 -26.99 -4.60
C CYS A 192 -9.28 -26.14 -4.05
N HIS A 193 -9.40 -24.81 -4.10
CA HIS A 193 -8.39 -23.83 -3.66
C HIS A 193 -7.01 -23.98 -4.34
N GLU A 194 -6.92 -24.77 -5.41
CA GLU A 194 -5.73 -24.90 -6.23
C GLU A 194 -5.68 -23.78 -7.28
N THR A 195 -4.47 -23.35 -7.61
CA THR A 195 -4.22 -22.27 -8.55
C THR A 195 -4.20 -22.78 -9.99
N GLY A 196 -4.58 -21.91 -10.95
CA GLY A 196 -4.43 -22.18 -12.38
C GLY A 196 -5.69 -22.63 -13.12
N HIS A 197 -6.84 -22.73 -12.45
CA HIS A 197 -8.11 -23.05 -13.11
C HIS A 197 -9.32 -22.42 -12.40
N LYS A 198 -10.44 -22.27 -13.13
CA LYS A 198 -11.73 -21.82 -12.58
C LYS A 198 -12.53 -23.03 -12.06
N ALA A 199 -13.49 -22.80 -11.13
CA ALA A 199 -14.36 -23.87 -10.60
C ALA A 199 -15.11 -24.66 -11.70
N SER A 200 -15.47 -24.00 -12.80
CA SER A 200 -16.07 -24.64 -13.99
C SER A 200 -15.16 -25.65 -14.69
N SER A 201 -13.84 -25.56 -14.51
CA SER A 201 -12.83 -26.45 -15.10
C SER A 201 -12.12 -27.32 -14.06
N CYS A 202 -12.66 -27.41 -12.85
CA CYS A 202 -12.05 -28.15 -11.75
C CYS A 202 -12.29 -29.66 -11.90
N PHE A 203 -11.22 -30.44 -12.06
CA PHE A 203 -11.29 -31.90 -12.14
C PHE A 203 -11.78 -32.58 -10.86
N LYS A 204 -11.66 -31.91 -9.71
CA LYS A 204 -12.16 -32.41 -8.41
C LYS A 204 -13.65 -32.16 -8.19
N LEU A 205 -14.27 -31.33 -9.02
CA LEU A 205 -15.71 -31.04 -8.96
C LEU A 205 -16.50 -32.14 -9.69
N PRO A 206 -17.50 -32.78 -9.04
CA PRO A 206 -18.38 -33.75 -9.67
C PRO A 206 -19.14 -33.18 -10.88
N TYR A 207 -19.46 -34.04 -11.86
CA TYR A 207 -20.06 -33.64 -13.14
C TYR A 207 -21.39 -32.87 -12.97
N GLU A 208 -22.23 -33.27 -12.01
CA GLU A 208 -23.51 -32.61 -11.74
C GLU A 208 -23.36 -31.18 -11.20
N GLU A 209 -22.35 -30.91 -10.36
CA GLU A 209 -22.08 -29.56 -9.85
C GLU A 209 -21.38 -28.69 -10.88
N ARG A 210 -20.60 -29.27 -11.79
CA ARG A 210 -19.95 -28.53 -12.89
C ARG A 210 -20.96 -27.88 -13.83
N GLN A 211 -22.09 -28.54 -14.08
CA GLN A 211 -23.18 -27.99 -14.90
C GLN A 211 -23.84 -26.75 -14.27
N LYS A 212 -23.88 -26.65 -12.94
CA LYS A 212 -24.43 -25.48 -12.24
C LYS A 212 -23.60 -24.22 -12.49
N TYR A 213 -22.27 -24.35 -12.58
CA TYR A 213 -21.36 -23.26 -12.92
C TYR A 213 -21.41 -22.87 -14.42
N LEU A 214 -21.84 -23.78 -15.31
CA LEU A 214 -22.00 -23.52 -16.73
C LEU A 214 -23.32 -22.82 -17.07
N ASN A 215 -24.36 -23.03 -16.26
CA ASN A 215 -25.72 -22.53 -16.51
C ASN A 215 -26.04 -21.19 -15.82
N MET A 216 -25.09 -20.60 -15.09
CA MET A 216 -25.25 -19.25 -14.52
C MET A 216 -25.08 -18.20 -15.63
N PRO A 217 -26.04 -17.26 -15.81
CA PRO A 217 -25.91 -16.21 -16.82
C PRO A 217 -24.68 -15.36 -16.52
N SER A 218 -23.83 -15.14 -17.53
CA SER A 218 -22.70 -14.22 -17.45
C SER A 218 -23.22 -12.80 -17.21
N ASN A 219 -23.28 -12.39 -15.96
CA ASN A 219 -23.40 -10.99 -15.60
C ASN A 219 -22.04 -10.33 -15.85
N ASN A 220 -21.73 -10.08 -17.14
CA ASN A 220 -20.46 -9.52 -17.58
C ASN A 220 -20.40 -7.98 -17.40
N SER A 221 -20.90 -7.48 -16.27
CA SER A 221 -21.02 -6.05 -16.01
C SER A 221 -20.57 -5.60 -14.61
N GLN A 222 -19.92 -6.45 -13.80
CA GLN A 222 -19.63 -6.05 -12.41
C GLN A 222 -18.29 -6.48 -11.78
N SER A 223 -17.32 -7.00 -12.54
CA SER A 223 -15.98 -7.30 -11.97
C SER A 223 -14.94 -6.17 -12.11
N GLN A 224 -15.34 -4.95 -12.50
CA GLN A 224 -14.44 -3.78 -12.52
C GLN A 224 -14.59 -2.81 -11.34
N GLN A 225 -15.46 -3.05 -10.36
CA GLN A 225 -15.72 -2.04 -9.30
C GLN A 225 -15.32 -2.41 -7.87
N GLN A 226 -14.56 -3.48 -7.61
CA GLN A 226 -14.27 -3.90 -6.23
C GLN A 226 -12.89 -3.52 -5.65
N TYR A 227 -12.25 -2.47 -6.15
CA TYR A 227 -11.16 -1.79 -5.44
C TYR A 227 -11.42 -0.29 -5.31
N ASN A 228 -12.58 0.06 -4.78
CA ASN A 228 -12.78 1.34 -4.11
C ASN A 228 -14.08 1.29 -3.30
N ARG A 229 -14.01 0.90 -2.01
CA ARG A 229 -14.82 1.54 -0.95
C ARG A 229 -14.24 1.28 0.45
N PRO A 230 -14.33 2.27 1.37
CA PRO A 230 -13.87 2.18 2.76
C PRO A 230 -14.96 1.57 3.68
N PRO A 231 -14.64 1.10 4.90
CA PRO A 231 -15.67 0.64 5.84
C PRO A 231 -16.16 1.75 6.78
N TYR A 232 -17.49 1.94 6.77
CA TYR A 232 -18.41 2.52 7.75
C TYR A 232 -18.38 4.05 8.02
N GLY A 233 -19.49 4.80 8.01
CA GLY A 233 -20.92 4.47 7.83
C GLY A 233 -21.78 5.75 7.65
N GLN A 234 -22.80 5.63 6.79
CA GLN A 234 -23.88 6.58 6.48
C GLN A 234 -24.88 6.69 7.68
N ASN A 235 -25.71 7.73 7.87
CA ASN A 235 -26.55 8.33 6.84
C ASN A 235 -27.32 9.61 7.27
N GLN A 236 -27.49 10.50 6.28
CA GLN A 236 -28.67 11.33 5.93
C GLN A 236 -29.20 12.40 6.91
N ASN A 237 -29.62 13.62 6.51
CA ASN A 237 -30.22 13.98 5.23
C ASN A 237 -30.32 15.51 4.93
N TYR A 238 -30.38 15.79 3.62
CA TYR A 238 -31.01 16.87 2.84
C TYR A 238 -30.81 18.40 3.09
N ASN A 239 -30.43 19.03 1.95
CA ASN A 239 -30.99 20.21 1.27
C ASN A 239 -30.62 21.67 1.65
N HIS A 240 -30.00 22.30 0.64
CA HIS A 240 -30.38 23.55 -0.06
C HIS A 240 -30.17 24.92 0.61
N GLN A 241 -29.23 25.66 0.02
CA GLN A 241 -29.27 27.06 -0.47
C GLN A 241 -30.00 28.16 0.35
N GLN A 242 -29.18 29.16 0.72
CA GLN A 242 -29.42 30.61 0.83
C GLN A 242 -30.15 31.24 2.04
N ASP A 243 -29.41 32.22 2.59
CA ASP A 243 -29.80 33.53 3.13
C ASP A 243 -30.60 33.68 4.44
N GLY A 244 -29.94 34.32 5.41
CA GLY A 244 -30.40 35.59 6.00
C GLY A 244 -31.43 35.57 7.13
N GLY A 245 -31.02 36.11 8.29
CA GLY A 245 -31.89 37.01 9.08
C GLY A 245 -32.59 36.48 10.34
N ALA A 246 -32.00 36.82 11.50
CA ALA A 246 -32.59 37.37 12.71
C ALA A 246 -33.85 36.78 13.43
N SER A 247 -33.70 36.73 14.75
CA SER A 247 -34.65 37.11 15.83
C SER A 247 -35.60 36.08 16.48
N HIS A 248 -35.36 35.93 17.79
CA HIS A 248 -36.30 35.94 18.94
C HIS A 248 -37.20 34.73 19.33
N GLN A 249 -36.98 34.35 20.61
CA GLN A 249 -37.92 34.18 21.73
C GLN A 249 -38.76 32.90 21.88
N SER A 250 -38.47 32.26 23.02
CA SER A 250 -39.41 31.86 24.10
C SER A 250 -40.58 30.93 23.79
N ALA A 251 -40.64 29.79 24.49
CA ALA A 251 -41.47 29.60 25.69
C ALA A 251 -41.77 28.12 25.95
N ASN A 252 -41.74 27.79 27.25
CA ASN A 252 -42.13 26.53 27.88
C ASN A 252 -43.57 26.12 27.56
N HIS A 253 -43.89 24.82 27.64
CA HIS A 253 -45.09 24.31 28.34
C HIS A 253 -44.95 22.82 28.72
N HIS A 254 -45.70 22.46 29.76
CA HIS A 254 -45.57 21.34 30.71
C HIS A 254 -46.57 20.19 30.43
N ALA A 255 -46.20 18.98 30.90
CA ALA A 255 -47.06 17.85 31.35
C ALA A 255 -47.86 17.09 30.25
N THR A 256 -48.11 15.77 30.30
CA THR A 256 -48.45 14.85 31.41
C THR A 256 -48.06 13.38 31.13
N ASP A 257 -48.06 12.64 32.23
CA ASP A 257 -47.84 11.22 32.55
C ASP A 257 -48.71 10.19 31.80
N GLU A 258 -48.14 9.06 31.33
CA GLU A 258 -48.81 7.75 31.21
C GLU A 258 -47.79 6.58 31.22
N GLN A 259 -48.18 5.50 31.89
CA GLN A 259 -47.35 4.47 32.52
C GLN A 259 -47.12 3.24 31.61
N HIS A 260 -45.90 2.69 31.59
CA HIS A 260 -45.60 1.31 31.17
C HIS A 260 -44.50 0.68 32.08
N PRO A 261 -44.52 -0.66 32.30
CA PRO A 261 -43.85 -1.36 33.40
C PRO A 261 -42.36 -1.74 33.13
N PRO A 262 -41.60 -2.25 34.12
CA PRO A 262 -40.15 -2.04 34.20
C PRO A 262 -39.36 -3.07 33.39
N THR A 263 -38.41 -2.59 32.60
CA THR A 263 -37.29 -3.40 32.11
C THR A 263 -36.15 -3.32 33.12
N MET A 264 -35.71 -4.49 33.57
CA MET A 264 -34.64 -4.72 34.54
C MET A 264 -33.35 -4.01 34.08
N GLY A 265 -33.07 -2.84 34.66
CA GLY A 265 -31.85 -2.07 34.43
C GLY A 265 -30.68 -2.73 35.14
N MET A 266 -29.78 -3.33 34.37
CA MET A 266 -28.45 -3.67 34.83
C MET A 266 -27.74 -2.40 35.27
N SER A 267 -27.31 -2.41 36.53
CA SER A 267 -26.53 -1.38 37.20
C SER A 267 -25.38 -0.89 36.33
N GLN A 268 -25.40 0.40 35.99
CA GLN A 268 -24.22 1.09 35.46
C GLN A 268 -23.08 0.96 36.49
N PRO A 269 -21.88 0.52 36.11
CA PRO A 269 -20.74 0.57 37.01
C PRO A 269 -20.32 2.03 37.22
N PHE A 270 -20.69 2.55 38.40
CA PHE A 270 -20.01 3.53 39.25
C PHE A 270 -18.77 4.19 38.60
N GLN A 271 -18.96 5.38 38.03
CA GLN A 271 -17.93 6.16 37.34
C GLN A 271 -16.91 6.86 38.27
N HIS A 272 -16.89 6.54 39.57
CA HIS A 272 -16.18 7.33 40.59
C HIS A 272 -14.71 6.95 40.81
N ASP A 273 -14.27 5.83 40.22
CA ASP A 273 -12.91 5.30 40.44
C ASP A 273 -11.93 5.57 39.30
N VAL A 274 -12.38 6.19 38.22
CA VAL A 274 -11.49 6.51 37.09
C VAL A 274 -10.91 7.92 37.24
N THR A 275 -9.59 7.99 37.35
CA THR A 275 -8.79 9.21 37.34
C THR A 275 -8.46 9.64 35.92
N CYS A 276 -8.70 10.90 35.62
CA CYS A 276 -8.39 11.48 34.31
C CYS A 276 -6.88 11.71 34.16
N PHE A 277 -6.26 11.07 33.17
CA PHE A 277 -4.82 11.26 32.88
C PHE A 277 -4.41 12.67 32.45
N LYS A 278 -5.36 13.55 32.09
CA LYS A 278 -5.06 14.94 31.70
C LYS A 278 -5.07 15.93 32.87
N CYS A 279 -5.91 15.73 33.88
CA CYS A 279 -6.07 16.67 35.01
C CYS A 279 -5.88 16.05 36.39
N GLY A 280 -5.81 14.73 36.50
CA GLY A 280 -5.67 14.01 37.77
C GLY A 280 -6.95 13.87 38.60
N GLU A 281 -8.07 14.46 38.18
CA GLU A 281 -9.35 14.41 38.90
C GLU A 281 -10.12 13.10 38.62
N ARG A 282 -10.87 12.60 39.61
CA ARG A 282 -11.69 11.37 39.52
C ARG A 282 -13.06 11.68 38.91
N GLY A 283 -13.67 10.72 38.24
CA GLY A 283 -15.06 10.80 37.77
C GLY A 283 -15.25 10.91 36.25
N HIS A 284 -14.16 10.96 35.46
CA HIS A 284 -14.24 11.04 34.01
C HIS A 284 -12.98 10.52 33.31
N TYR A 285 -13.14 10.02 32.08
CA TYR A 285 -12.04 9.61 31.21
C TYR A 285 -11.45 10.81 30.45
N ALA A 286 -10.17 10.72 30.06
CA ALA A 286 -9.43 11.80 29.39
C ALA A 286 -10.08 12.34 28.09
N ASN A 287 -10.95 11.56 27.45
CA ASN A 287 -11.70 11.95 26.26
C ASN A 287 -12.89 12.87 26.55
N LYS A 288 -13.34 12.93 27.82
CA LYS A 288 -14.44 13.78 28.31
C LYS A 288 -13.93 14.91 29.22
N CYS A 289 -12.62 15.12 29.27
CA CYS A 289 -12.02 16.17 30.09
C CYS A 289 -12.24 17.53 29.43
N THR A 290 -12.90 18.44 30.13
CA THR A 290 -13.19 19.81 29.68
C THR A 290 -12.00 20.77 29.87
N ARG A 291 -10.89 20.31 30.47
CA ARG A 291 -9.67 21.09 30.62
C ARG A 291 -8.71 20.88 29.45
N SER A 292 -8.44 21.97 28.73
CA SER A 292 -7.41 22.02 27.69
C SER A 292 -6.02 21.94 28.31
N HIS A 293 -5.16 21.15 27.66
CA HIS A 293 -3.80 20.79 28.07
C HIS A 293 -2.89 22.03 28.22
N VAL A 294 -2.63 22.48 29.46
CA VAL A 294 -1.54 23.42 29.77
C VAL A 294 -0.29 22.63 30.15
N PRO A 295 0.87 22.85 29.49
CA PRO A 295 2.08 22.09 29.75
C PRO A 295 2.63 22.36 31.16
N PHE A 296 2.82 21.25 31.87
CA PHE A 296 3.72 20.99 32.99
C PHE A 296 4.75 22.09 33.35
N LEU A 297 4.39 22.96 34.29
CA LEU A 297 5.36 23.63 35.17
C LEU A 297 4.86 23.54 36.62
N ARG A 298 5.16 22.43 37.29
CA ARG A 298 5.26 22.41 38.75
C ARG A 298 6.14 21.26 39.24
N ASN A 299 7.38 21.58 39.58
CA ASN A 299 7.96 21.18 40.87
C ASN A 299 9.36 21.79 41.06
N GLN A 300 9.43 22.93 41.75
CA GLN A 300 10.52 23.22 42.67
C GLN A 300 9.88 23.61 44.00
N ASN A 301 9.91 22.68 44.95
CA ASN A 301 10.07 22.89 46.39
C ASN A 301 9.48 21.71 47.18
N MET A 302 10.26 20.66 47.33
CA MET A 302 10.24 19.81 48.52
C MET A 302 11.65 19.32 48.81
N GLN A 303 12.43 20.19 49.44
CA GLN A 303 13.58 19.85 50.29
C GLN A 303 13.85 21.06 51.17
N ARG A 304 13.21 21.09 52.35
CA ARG A 304 13.73 21.66 53.59
C ARG A 304 12.78 21.35 54.75
N ARG A 305 13.38 20.75 55.78
CA ARG A 305 12.88 20.32 57.09
C ARG A 305 12.30 18.92 57.13
#